data_AF-A0A533ZV96-F1
#
_entry.id   AF-A0A533ZV96-F1
#
_cell.length_a   1.000
_cell.length_b   1.000
_cell.length_c   1.000
_cell.angle_alpha   90.00
_cell.angle_beta   90.00
_cell.angle_gamma   90.00
#
_symmetry.space_group_name_H-M   'P 1'
#
loop_
_entity.id
_entity.type
_entity.pdbx_description
1 polymer ?
#
loop_
_entity_poly.entity_id
_entity_poly.type
_entity_poly.pdbx_seq_one_letter_code
_entity_poly.pdbx_strand_id
1 'polypeptide(L)' 'MATILVVDDEVVFCELLKTLLKGHGHDVLTANNGRQALELFKQHRPRFTMLDLRMPQM' A
#
# COMPACT_ATOMS: atom_id res chain seq x y z
N MET A 1 0.98 14.53 -7.87
CA MET A 1 1.60 13.20 -7.90
C MET A 1 2.23 12.92 -6.55
N ALA A 2 1.88 11.79 -5.92
CA ALA A 2 2.38 11.40 -4.61
C ALA A 2 2.51 9.88 -4.58
N THR A 3 3.51 9.37 -3.85
CA THR A 3 3.66 7.94 -3.60
C THR A 3 2.78 7.53 -2.42
N ILE A 4 1.92 6.54 -2.65
CA ILE A 4 0.97 5.99 -1.67
C ILE A 4 1.31 4.53 -1.45
N LEU A 5 1.37 4.12 -0.18
CA LEU A 5 1.50 2.71 0.21
C LEU A 5 0.15 2.18 0.69
N VAL A 6 -0.36 1.14 0.06
CA VAL A 6 -1.57 0.42 0.49
C VAL A 6 -1.14 -0.90 1.11
N VAL A 7 -1.63 -1.18 2.31
CA VAL A 7 -1.26 -2.37 3.09
C VAL A 7 -2.53 -3.09 3.52
N ASP A 8 -2.75 -4.26 2.94
CA ASP A 8 -3.94 -5.09 3.16
C ASP A 8 -3.61 -6.54 2.75
N ASP A 9 -3.98 -7.53 3.54
CA ASP A 9 -3.72 -8.95 3.24
C ASP A 9 -4.61 -9.46 2.08
N GLU A 10 -5.71 -8.77 1.78
CA GLU A 10 -6.54 -9.03 0.61
C GLU A 10 -5.91 -8.42 -0.66
N VAL A 11 -5.19 -9.26 -1.41
CA VAL A 11 -4.51 -8.88 -2.66
C VAL A 11 -5.45 -8.20 -3.67
N VAL A 12 -6.69 -8.67 -3.76
CA VAL A 12 -7.70 -8.12 -4.70
C VAL A 12 -8.02 -6.67 -4.35
N PHE A 13 -8.17 -6.35 -3.07
CA PHE A 13 -8.43 -4.99 -2.60
C PHE A 13 -7.23 -4.07 -2.87
N CYS A 14 -6.01 -4.55 -2.62
CA CYS A 14 -4.78 -3.84 -2.96
C CYS A 14 -4.69 -3.46 -4.45
N GLU A 15 -4.95 -4.40 -5.37
CA GLU A 15 -4.89 -4.14 -6.81
C GLU A 15 -6.02 -3.21 -7.30
N LEU A 16 -7.22 -3.31 -6.71
CA LEU A 16 -8.31 -2.36 -6.97
C LEU A 16 -7.89 -0.93 -6.61
N LEU A 17 -7.40 -0.71 -5.39
CA LEU A 17 -6.96 0.61 -4.94
C LEU A 17 -5.78 1.14 -5.76
N LYS A 18 -4.82 0.28 -6.09
CA LYS A 18 -3.70 0.63 -6.96
C LYS A 18 -4.17 1.09 -8.34
N THR A 19 -5.11 0.39 -8.96
CA THR A 19 -5.67 0.77 -10.26
C THR A 19 -6.37 2.13 -10.18
N LEU A 20 -7.21 2.32 -9.18
CA LEU A 20 -7.96 3.57 -8.97
C LEU A 20 -7.01 4.76 -8.73
N LEU A 21 -6.07 4.64 -7.80
CA LEU A 21 -5.15 5.70 -7.43
C LEU A 21 -4.12 6.01 -8.53
N LYS A 22 -3.64 5.00 -9.26
CA LYS A 22 -2.84 5.21 -10.47
C LYS A 22 -3.61 5.97 -11.54
N GLY A 23 -4.90 5.67 -11.72
CA GLY A 23 -5.78 6.42 -12.62
C GLY A 23 -5.90 7.91 -12.28
N HIS A 24 -5.62 8.30 -11.03
CA HIS A 24 -5.57 9.69 -10.57
C HIS A 24 -4.15 10.31 -10.60
N GLY A 25 -3.17 9.62 -11.18
CA GLY A 25 -1.79 10.12 -11.33
C GLY A 25 -0.93 9.99 -10.07
N HIS A 26 -1.22 9.00 -9.21
CA HIS A 26 -0.38 8.64 -8.07
C HIS A 26 0.50 7.42 -8.37
N ASP A 27 1.67 7.37 -7.73
CA ASP A 27 2.46 6.15 -7.66
C ASP A 27 1.95 5.32 -6.48
N VAL A 28 1.65 4.06 -6.72
CA VAL A 28 1.05 3.20 -5.69
C VAL A 28 1.90 1.96 -5.50
N LEU A 29 2.31 1.77 -4.25
CA LEU A 29 2.98 0.59 -3.73
C LEU A 29 1.94 -0.23 -2.95
N THR A 30 2.01 -1.55 -3.05
CA THR A 30 1.13 -2.46 -2.32
C THR A 30 1.96 -3.40 -1.45
N ALA A 31 1.44 -3.74 -0.27
CA ALA A 31 2.00 -4.75 0.62
C ALA A 31 0.89 -5.63 1.18
N ASN A 32 1.15 -6.94 1.29
CA ASN A 32 0.18 -7.92 1.79
C ASN A 32 0.53 -8.49 3.17
N ASN A 33 1.51 -7.87 3.85
CA ASN A 33 1.87 -8.15 5.24
C ASN A 33 2.68 -6.98 5.82
N GLY A 34 2.82 -6.95 7.14
CA GLY A 34 3.50 -5.89 7.87
C GLY A 34 4.99 -5.78 7.53
N ARG A 35 5.70 -6.91 7.38
CA ARG A 35 7.12 -6.92 6.99
C ARG A 35 7.37 -6.22 5.67
N GLN A 36 6.64 -6.60 4.62
CA GLN A 36 6.75 -5.99 3.30
C GLN A 36 6.38 -4.50 3.35
N ALA A 37 5.34 -4.14 4.10
CA ALA A 37 4.94 -2.75 4.29
C ALA A 37 6.06 -1.91 4.92
N LEU A 38 6.72 -2.42 5.96
CA LEU A 38 7.82 -1.74 6.62
C LEU A 38 9.04 -1.58 5.71
N GLU A 39 9.37 -2.59 4.90
CA GLU A 39 10.46 -2.51 3.91
C GLU A 39 10.18 -1.42 2.87
N LEU A 40 8.98 -1.46 2.27
CA LEU A 40 8.56 -0.47 1.27
C LEU A 40 8.51 0.94 1.85
N PHE A 41 8.01 1.11 3.08
CA PHE A 41 7.94 2.39 3.76
C PHE A 41 9.34 2.99 3.99
N LYS A 42 10.30 2.17 4.44
CA LYS A 42 11.68 2.60 4.67
C LYS A 42 12.38 2.99 3.38
N GLN A 43 12.18 2.22 2.31
CA GLN A 43 12.83 2.44 1.02
C GLN A 43 12.25 3.63 0.25
N HIS A 44 10.92 3.76 0.20
CA HIS A 44 10.25 4.70 -0.71
C HIS A 44 9.71 5.95 -0.01
N ARG A 45 9.66 5.98 1.33
CA ARG A 45 9.14 7.11 2.12
C ARG A 45 7.81 7.66 1.55
N PRO A 46 6.77 6.81 1.44
CA PRO A 46 5.51 7.22 0.84
C PRO A 46 4.91 8.41 1.61
N ARG A 47 4.25 9.32 0.90
CA ARG A 47 3.62 10.50 1.50
C ARG A 47 2.36 10.14 2.28
N PHE A 48 1.68 9.07 1.85
CA PHE A 48 0.49 8.54 2.52
C PHE A 48 0.58 7.02 2.62
N THR A 49 0.06 6.47 3.71
CA THR A 49 -0.05 5.03 3.90
C THR A 49 -1.46 4.69 4.34
N MET A 50 -2.12 3.80 3.60
CA MET A 50 -3.39 3.18 3.98
C MET A 50 -3.06 1.80 4.54
N LEU A 51 -3.45 1.56 5.78
CA LEU A 51 -3.15 0.34 6.52
C LEU A 51 -4.47 -0.28 6.99
N ASP A 52 -4.70 -1.53 6.62
CA ASP A 52 -5.75 -2.33 7.25
C ASP A 52 -5.34 -2.69 8.69
N LEU A 53 -6.28 -2.46 9.62
CA LEU A 53 -6.12 -2.73 11.03
C LEU A 53 -6.43 -4.18 11.40
N ARG A 54 -7.10 -4.92 10.52
CA ARG A 54 -7.53 -6.31 10.79
C ARG A 54 -6.63 -7.36 10.17
N MET A 55 -5.45 -7.00 9.68
CA MET A 55 -4.50 -7.98 9.16
C MET A 55 -4.01 -8.95 10.26
N PRO A 56 -4.09 -10.27 10.01
CA PRO A 56 -3.57 -11.28 10.93
C PRO A 56 -2.03 -11.30 10.89
N GLN A 57 -1.42 -10.68 11.90
CA GLN A 57 0.02 -10.62 12.19
C GLN A 57 0.92 -9.74 11.28
N MET A 58 2.03 -9.28 11.88
CA MET A 58 3.09 -8.44 11.30
C MET A 58 4.02 -9.20 10.36
#